data_AF-A0AA95KIZ0-F1
#
_entry.id   AF-A0AA95KIZ0-F1
#
_cell.length_a   1.000
_cell.length_b   1.000
_cell.length_c   1.000
_cell.angle_alpha   90.00
_cell.angle_beta   90.00
_cell.angle_gamma   90.00
#
_symmetry.space_group_name_H-M   'P 1'
#
loop_
_entity.id
_entity.type
_entity.pdbx_description
1 polymer ?
#
loop_
_entity_poly.entity_id
_entity_poly.type
_entity_poly.pdbx_seq_one_letter_code
_entity_poly.pdbx_strand_id
1 'polypeptide(L)'
;MCTVCGCSEGEAKVEGQAIRPYQAHSHALIQGKFPHTHAAHEHTHTHSEQDTHDYGQGAARAHAPGMTQARMVQIEQDILGKNNQYAQQNRQYFASKAILALNLVSSPGSGKTTLLTETLQRLHGKLPLAVIEGDQQTNHDAERIRATGVPALQINTGKGCHLDAHMVGHALESLSLANGGLLFIENVGNLVCPAAFDLGEAHKVVILSVTEGEDKPLKYPDMFHAADIMLLNKVDLLPYLKFDVQQCEDYARRVNPNIKILHVSATSGEGMETWLAWLMQQRSGLVAQHLNALEQQVQALRNSLQL
;
A
#
# COMPACT_ATOMS: atom_id res chain seq x y z
N MET A 1 -2.02 12.45 -10.38
CA MET A 1 -2.85 13.04 -9.29
C MET A 1 -3.83 11.96 -8.94
N CYS A 2 -3.73 11.42 -7.72
CA CYS A 2 -4.60 10.36 -7.25
C CYS A 2 -6.06 10.84 -7.37
N THR A 3 -6.87 10.18 -8.20
CA THR A 3 -8.28 10.56 -8.42
C THR A 3 -9.13 10.33 -7.17
N VAL A 4 -8.65 9.52 -6.22
CA VAL A 4 -9.31 9.20 -4.95
C VAL A 4 -9.16 10.33 -3.93
N CYS A 5 -7.94 10.86 -3.73
CA CYS A 5 -7.65 11.94 -2.76
C CYS A 5 -7.61 13.35 -3.38
N GLY A 6 -7.24 13.46 -4.65
CA GLY A 6 -6.75 14.71 -5.26
C GLY A 6 -5.27 15.01 -4.95
N CYS A 7 -4.55 14.09 -4.30
CA CYS A 7 -3.13 14.24 -3.96
C CYS A 7 -2.24 14.24 -5.22
N SER A 8 -1.29 15.18 -5.31
CA SER A 8 -0.31 15.25 -6.40
C SER A 8 0.82 14.25 -6.22
N GLU A 9 1.13 13.47 -7.26
CA GLU A 9 2.25 12.52 -7.32
C GLU A 9 3.52 13.20 -7.86
N GLY A 10 4.68 12.54 -7.74
CA GLY A 10 5.93 12.93 -8.42
C GLY A 10 6.98 13.62 -7.55
N GLU A 11 6.72 13.79 -6.26
CA GLU A 11 7.71 14.34 -5.30
C GLU A 11 8.38 13.23 -4.46
N ALA A 12 8.12 11.96 -4.78
CA ALA A 12 8.55 10.83 -3.98
C ALA A 12 10.07 10.55 -4.08
N LYS A 13 10.68 10.25 -2.93
CA LYS A 13 12.13 10.03 -2.79
C LYS A 13 12.42 8.79 -1.95
N VAL A 14 13.44 8.03 -2.32
CA VAL A 14 14.01 6.91 -1.56
C VAL A 14 15.33 7.36 -0.95
N GLU A 15 15.45 7.37 0.38
CA GLU A 15 16.66 7.85 1.09
C GLU A 15 17.14 9.21 0.56
N GLY A 16 16.19 10.12 0.30
CA GLY A 16 16.44 11.46 -0.25
C GLY A 16 16.72 11.53 -1.76
N GLN A 17 16.87 10.40 -2.46
CA GLN A 17 17.07 10.35 -3.91
C GLN A 17 15.72 10.30 -4.65
N ALA A 18 15.57 11.09 -5.71
CA ALA A 18 14.34 11.14 -6.49
C ALA A 18 14.08 9.82 -7.22
N ILE A 19 12.84 9.35 -7.18
CA ILE A 19 12.38 8.17 -7.93
C ILE A 19 12.30 8.56 -9.41
N ARG A 20 12.79 7.70 -10.32
CA ARG A 20 12.72 7.98 -11.75
C ARG A 20 11.24 8.10 -12.15
N PRO A 21 10.84 9.12 -12.92
CA PRO A 21 9.44 9.25 -13.31
C PRO A 21 9.01 8.05 -14.15
N TYR A 22 7.72 7.69 -14.06
CA TYR A 22 7.08 6.77 -15.00
C TYR A 22 7.40 7.24 -16.42
N GLN A 23 8.03 6.39 -17.23
CA GLN A 23 8.28 6.70 -18.65
C GLN A 23 6.94 6.72 -19.39
N ALA A 24 6.32 7.89 -19.46
CA ALA A 24 5.19 8.15 -20.34
C ALA A 24 5.73 8.49 -21.74
N HIS A 25 5.46 7.64 -22.72
CA HIS A 25 5.64 8.02 -24.12
C HIS A 25 4.59 9.09 -24.47
N SER A 26 5.00 10.35 -24.52
CA SER A 26 4.16 11.42 -25.03
C SER A 26 4.22 11.44 -26.56
N HIS A 27 3.06 11.27 -27.21
CA HIS A 27 2.92 11.60 -28.62
C HIS A 27 2.99 13.12 -28.77
N ALA A 28 4.10 13.61 -29.33
CA ALA A 28 4.28 15.02 -29.66
C ALA A 28 3.38 15.40 -30.84
N LEU A 29 2.28 16.11 -30.58
CA LEU A 29 1.53 16.81 -31.62
C LEU A 29 2.23 18.15 -31.92
N ILE A 30 2.65 18.29 -33.17
CA ILE A 30 3.30 19.45 -33.77
C ILE A 30 2.29 20.61 -33.81
N GLN A 31 2.57 21.72 -33.11
CA GLN A 31 1.80 22.96 -33.24
C GLN A 31 2.44 23.90 -34.27
N GLY A 32 1.76 24.10 -35.40
CA GLY A 32 2.07 25.13 -36.39
C GLY A 32 1.59 26.52 -35.94
N LYS A 33 2.44 27.53 -36.11
CA LYS A 33 2.18 28.94 -35.83
C LYS A 33 1.29 29.57 -36.90
N PHE A 34 0.23 30.29 -36.49
CA PHE A 34 -0.44 31.31 -37.30
C PHE A 34 -0.63 32.60 -36.49
N PRO A 35 -0.44 33.80 -37.09
CA PRO A 35 -0.50 35.08 -36.40
C PRO A 35 -1.94 35.61 -36.28
N HIS A 36 -2.21 36.35 -35.20
CA HIS A 36 -3.52 36.93 -34.86
C HIS A 36 -3.63 38.37 -35.37
N THR A 37 -4.81 38.75 -35.88
CA THR A 37 -5.24 40.14 -36.08
C THR A 37 -6.54 40.37 -35.31
N HIS A 38 -6.62 41.47 -34.56
CA HIS A 38 -7.79 41.82 -33.76
C HIS A 38 -8.78 42.67 -34.57
N ALA A 39 -10.00 42.17 -34.74
CA ALA A 39 -11.16 42.97 -35.13
C ALA A 39 -12.26 42.78 -34.07
N ALA A 40 -12.76 43.89 -33.54
CA ALA A 40 -13.80 43.92 -32.53
C ALA A 40 -15.14 43.43 -33.11
N HIS A 41 -15.70 42.38 -32.52
CA HIS A 41 -17.08 41.95 -32.75
C HIS A 41 -17.80 41.84 -31.41
N GLU A 42 -18.96 42.48 -31.33
CA GLU A 42 -19.92 42.35 -30.24
C GLU A 42 -20.41 40.90 -30.18
N HIS A 43 -20.27 40.27 -29.02
CA HIS A 43 -20.80 38.93 -28.77
C HIS A 43 -22.12 39.03 -28.01
N THR A 44 -23.22 38.74 -28.72
CA THR A 44 -24.46 38.25 -28.11
C THR A 44 -24.18 36.94 -27.37
N HIS A 45 -24.35 36.95 -26.04
CA HIS A 45 -24.27 35.74 -25.23
C HIS A 45 -25.55 34.90 -25.41
N THR A 46 -25.49 33.93 -26.31
CA THR A 46 -26.37 32.76 -26.23
C THR A 46 -25.86 31.86 -25.11
N HIS A 47 -26.61 31.78 -24.00
CA HIS A 47 -26.38 30.78 -22.97
C HIS A 47 -26.64 29.40 -23.58
N SER A 48 -25.58 28.68 -23.95
CA SER A 48 -25.67 27.24 -24.13
C SER A 48 -25.83 26.63 -22.74
N GLU A 49 -27.04 26.18 -22.42
CA GLU A 49 -27.29 25.24 -21.33
C GLU A 49 -26.55 23.92 -21.65
N GLN A 50 -25.26 23.89 -21.34
CA GLN A 50 -24.54 22.66 -21.04
C GLN A 50 -23.91 22.88 -19.68
N ASP A 51 -24.76 22.83 -18.65
CA ASP A 51 -24.33 22.59 -17.27
C ASP A 51 -23.69 21.20 -17.21
N THR A 52 -22.41 21.10 -17.58
CA THR A 52 -21.57 19.93 -17.32
C THR A 52 -20.97 20.00 -15.91
N HIS A 53 -21.71 20.54 -14.96
CA HIS A 53 -21.35 20.50 -13.54
C HIS A 53 -21.83 19.18 -12.96
N ASP A 54 -21.13 18.10 -13.27
CA ASP A 54 -21.35 16.80 -12.64
C ASP A 54 -20.70 16.81 -11.25
N TYR A 55 -21.51 16.93 -10.20
CA TYR A 55 -21.09 16.93 -8.79
C TYR A 55 -20.58 15.56 -8.29
N GLY A 56 -19.95 14.75 -9.15
CA GLY A 56 -19.47 13.41 -8.81
C GLY A 56 -20.59 12.38 -8.73
N GLN A 57 -21.67 12.56 -9.48
CA GLN A 57 -22.75 11.57 -9.63
C GLN A 57 -22.52 10.66 -10.85
N GLY A 58 -21.58 11.00 -11.72
CA GLY A 58 -21.19 10.18 -12.86
C GLY A 58 -20.34 8.95 -12.49
N ALA A 59 -19.92 8.21 -13.53
CA ALA A 59 -19.23 6.92 -13.38
C ALA A 59 -17.92 6.97 -12.57
N ALA A 60 -17.20 8.11 -12.57
CA ALA A 60 -16.00 8.28 -11.77
C ALA A 60 -16.30 8.60 -10.29
N ARG A 61 -17.55 8.97 -9.97
CA ARG A 61 -17.99 9.45 -8.65
C ARG A 61 -17.11 10.57 -8.06
N ALA A 62 -16.43 11.30 -8.93
CA ALA A 62 -15.50 12.37 -8.61
C ALA A 62 -15.70 13.53 -9.59
N HIS A 63 -15.21 14.71 -9.24
CA HIS A 63 -15.28 15.89 -10.11
C HIS A 63 -13.92 16.59 -10.16
N ALA A 64 -13.43 16.85 -11.37
CA ALA A 64 -12.28 17.69 -11.64
C ALA A 64 -12.66 18.73 -12.70
N PRO A 65 -12.49 20.05 -12.42
CA PRO A 65 -12.82 21.10 -13.38
C PRO A 65 -12.14 20.87 -14.74
N GLY A 66 -12.93 20.91 -15.82
CA GLY A 66 -12.42 20.72 -17.18
C GLY A 66 -12.16 19.27 -17.60
N MET A 67 -12.60 18.27 -16.81
CA MET A 67 -12.42 16.85 -17.12
C MET A 67 -13.76 16.09 -17.15
N THR A 68 -13.97 15.28 -18.18
CA THR A 68 -15.18 14.44 -18.29
C THR A 68 -15.08 13.20 -17.39
N GLN A 69 -16.22 12.66 -16.98
CA GLN A 69 -16.30 11.40 -16.22
C GLN A 69 -15.59 10.24 -16.91
N ALA A 70 -15.82 10.06 -18.21
CA ALA A 70 -15.16 9.02 -19.00
C ALA A 70 -13.65 9.19 -19.01
N ARG A 71 -13.16 10.43 -19.10
CA ARG A 71 -11.72 10.72 -19.04
C ARG A 71 -11.14 10.45 -17.65
N MET A 72 -11.87 10.78 -16.58
CA MET A 72 -11.45 10.47 -15.20
C MET A 72 -11.33 8.96 -14.98
N VAL A 73 -12.35 8.18 -15.37
CA VAL A 73 -12.30 6.71 -15.27
C VAL A 73 -11.13 6.13 -16.07
N GLN A 74 -10.90 6.62 -17.29
CA GLN A 74 -9.78 6.15 -18.11
C GLN A 74 -8.43 6.44 -17.44
N ILE A 75 -8.23 7.65 -16.91
CA ILE A 75 -7.00 8.01 -16.21
C ILE A 75 -6.77 7.12 -14.99
N GLU A 76 -7.82 6.85 -14.21
CA GLU A 76 -7.73 5.96 -13.06
C GLU A 76 -7.37 4.52 -13.48
N GLN A 77 -8.02 3.99 -14.52
CA GLN A 77 -7.70 2.68 -15.06
C GLN A 77 -6.26 2.59 -15.59
N ASP A 78 -5.77 3.63 -16.25
CA ASP A 78 -4.40 3.70 -16.74
C ASP A 78 -3.40 3.71 -15.58
N ILE A 79 -3.66 4.50 -14.53
CA ILE A 79 -2.81 4.58 -13.33
C ILE A 79 -2.78 3.23 -12.60
N LEU A 80 -3.96 2.68 -12.27
CA LEU A 80 -4.05 1.41 -11.54
C LEU A 80 -3.53 0.24 -12.38
N GLY A 81 -3.81 0.24 -13.68
CA GLY A 81 -3.27 -0.75 -14.61
C GLY A 81 -1.73 -0.72 -14.66
N LYS A 82 -1.13 0.47 -14.64
CA LYS A 82 0.33 0.61 -14.60
C LYS A 82 0.90 0.17 -13.25
N ASN A 83 0.26 0.56 -12.14
CA ASN A 83 0.65 0.09 -10.80
C ASN A 83 0.64 -1.44 -10.73
N ASN A 84 -0.40 -2.10 -11.26
CA ASN A 84 -0.51 -3.56 -11.24
C ASN A 84 0.62 -4.27 -12.01
N GLN A 85 1.15 -3.66 -13.08
CA GLN A 85 2.34 -4.18 -13.76
C GLN A 85 3.57 -4.19 -12.84
N TYR A 86 3.80 -3.11 -12.10
CA TYR A 86 4.90 -3.04 -11.13
C TYR A 86 4.66 -3.97 -9.94
N ALA A 87 3.43 -4.07 -9.45
CA ALA A 87 3.08 -4.98 -8.36
C ALA A 87 3.36 -6.45 -8.74
N GLN A 88 3.06 -6.82 -9.99
CA GLN A 88 3.39 -8.14 -10.51
C GLN A 88 4.90 -8.40 -10.54
N GLN A 89 5.71 -7.41 -10.93
CA GLN A 89 7.18 -7.51 -10.92
C GLN A 89 7.72 -7.67 -9.49
N ASN A 90 7.23 -6.86 -8.55
CA ASN A 90 7.60 -6.97 -7.13
C ASN A 90 7.25 -8.35 -6.57
N ARG A 91 6.05 -8.84 -6.86
CA ARG A 91 5.59 -10.17 -6.44
C ARG A 91 6.46 -11.30 -7.00
N GLN A 92 6.85 -11.20 -8.28
CA GLN A 92 7.80 -12.15 -8.88
C GLN A 92 9.16 -12.11 -8.18
N TYR A 93 9.66 -10.91 -7.86
CA TYR A 93 10.90 -10.75 -7.10
C TYR A 93 10.79 -11.43 -5.72
N PHE A 94 9.72 -11.16 -4.97
CA PHE A 94 9.51 -11.79 -3.65
C PHE A 94 9.40 -13.31 -3.74
N ALA A 95 8.62 -13.82 -4.69
CA ALA A 95 8.45 -15.26 -4.91
C ALA A 95 9.78 -15.96 -5.31
N SER A 96 10.61 -15.30 -6.12
CA SER A 96 11.91 -15.83 -6.55
C SER A 96 12.91 -16.01 -5.40
N LYS A 97 12.70 -15.30 -4.28
CA LYS A 97 13.55 -15.34 -3.08
C LYS A 97 12.85 -15.94 -1.86
N ALA A 98 11.64 -16.45 -2.02
CA ALA A 98 10.79 -16.85 -0.91
C ALA A 98 10.62 -15.77 0.20
N ILE A 99 10.51 -14.51 -0.18
CA ILE A 99 10.30 -13.39 0.76
C ILE A 99 8.82 -13.27 1.08
N LEU A 100 8.47 -13.26 2.37
CA LEU A 100 7.13 -12.87 2.81
C LEU A 100 7.06 -11.34 2.95
N ALA A 101 6.44 -10.68 1.98
CA ALA A 101 6.21 -9.24 2.00
C ALA A 101 4.81 -8.91 2.58
N LEU A 102 4.75 -7.96 3.52
CA LEU A 102 3.53 -7.57 4.22
C LEU A 102 3.34 -6.06 4.13
N ASN A 103 2.17 -5.60 3.71
CA ASN A 103 1.82 -4.19 3.63
C ASN A 103 1.00 -3.78 4.87
N LEU A 104 1.60 -3.00 5.77
CA LEU A 104 0.95 -2.51 6.98
C LEU A 104 0.24 -1.19 6.70
N VAL A 105 -1.09 -1.20 6.80
CA VAL A 105 -1.96 -0.04 6.52
C VAL A 105 -2.81 0.30 7.75
N SER A 106 -3.03 1.59 8.01
CA SER A 106 -3.80 2.04 9.18
C SER A 106 -4.19 3.51 9.06
N SER A 107 -4.99 4.03 9.99
CA SER A 107 -5.07 5.48 10.23
C SER A 107 -3.76 6.02 10.83
N PRO A 108 -3.51 7.34 10.79
CA PRO A 108 -2.47 7.95 11.61
C PRO A 108 -2.70 7.66 13.09
N GLY A 109 -1.64 7.33 13.84
CA GLY A 109 -1.71 7.10 15.28
C GLY A 109 -2.27 5.74 15.72
N SER A 110 -2.62 4.82 14.80
CA SER A 110 -3.06 3.45 15.13
C SER A 110 -1.97 2.59 15.77
N GLY A 111 -0.71 3.04 15.72
CA GLY A 111 0.43 2.39 16.38
C GLY A 111 1.23 1.44 15.49
N LYS A 112 1.22 1.62 14.15
CA LYS A 112 1.97 0.78 13.19
C LYS A 112 3.44 0.65 13.55
N THR A 113 4.15 1.77 13.64
CA THR A 113 5.59 1.76 13.92
C THR A 113 5.91 1.09 15.25
N THR A 114 5.10 1.34 16.30
CA THR A 114 5.32 0.71 17.61
C THR A 114 5.11 -0.81 17.56
N LEU A 115 4.03 -1.26 16.92
CA LEU A 115 3.76 -2.68 16.69
C LEU A 115 4.87 -3.31 15.86
N LEU A 116 5.35 -2.62 14.82
CA LEU A 116 6.42 -3.08 13.96
C LEU A 116 7.73 -3.19 14.74
N THR A 117 8.13 -2.15 15.48
CA THR A 117 9.37 -2.19 16.28
C THR A 117 9.36 -3.32 17.31
N GLU A 118 8.23 -3.57 17.98
CA GLU A 118 8.10 -4.68 18.93
C GLU A 118 8.17 -6.04 18.20
N THR A 119 7.51 -6.15 17.04
CA THR A 119 7.59 -7.34 16.18
C THR A 119 9.03 -7.64 15.78
N LEU A 120 9.78 -6.62 15.33
CA LEU A 120 11.16 -6.74 14.88
C LEU A 120 12.09 -7.12 16.03
N GLN A 121 11.93 -6.53 17.22
CA GLN A 121 12.72 -6.88 18.40
C GLN A 121 12.54 -8.35 18.80
N ARG A 122 11.31 -8.86 18.77
CA ARG A 122 11.02 -10.28 19.08
C ARG A 122 11.52 -11.26 18.02
N LEU A 123 11.65 -10.82 16.77
CA LEU A 123 12.16 -11.61 15.66
C LEU A 123 13.66 -11.42 15.40
N HIS A 124 14.29 -10.44 16.05
CA HIS A 124 15.69 -10.10 15.83
C HIS A 124 16.61 -11.30 16.02
N GLY A 125 17.50 -11.53 15.05
CA GLY A 125 18.43 -12.66 15.06
C GLY A 125 17.83 -14.03 14.73
N LYS A 126 16.50 -14.16 14.57
CA LYS A 126 15.84 -15.45 14.25
C LYS A 126 15.70 -15.71 12.75
N LEU A 127 15.60 -14.65 11.94
CA LEU A 127 15.48 -14.73 10.49
C LEU A 127 15.92 -13.41 9.81
N PRO A 128 16.12 -13.40 8.48
CA PRO A 128 16.36 -12.16 7.74
C PRO A 128 15.13 -11.25 7.79
N LEU A 129 15.33 -10.00 8.18
CA LEU A 129 14.29 -8.98 8.31
C LEU A 129 14.73 -7.72 7.55
N ALA A 130 13.78 -7.05 6.92
CA ALA A 130 13.96 -5.71 6.39
C ALA A 130 12.65 -4.93 6.40
N VAL A 131 12.76 -3.60 6.33
CA VAL A 131 11.60 -2.70 6.29
C VAL A 131 11.73 -1.68 5.15
N ILE A 132 10.62 -1.45 4.46
CA ILE A 132 10.40 -0.24 3.66
C ILE A 132 9.42 0.61 4.46
N GLU A 133 9.83 1.81 4.84
CA GLU A 133 9.01 2.75 5.60
C GLU A 133 8.54 3.86 4.65
N GLY A 134 7.24 4.17 4.66
CA GLY A 134 6.64 5.17 3.81
C GLY A 134 5.87 6.22 4.61
N ASP A 135 6.37 7.46 4.59
CA ASP A 135 5.70 8.61 5.18
C ASP A 135 5.72 9.81 4.22
N GLN A 136 4.90 10.82 4.48
CA GLN A 136 4.89 12.06 3.70
C GLN A 136 6.20 12.82 3.84
N GLN A 137 6.68 12.95 5.08
CA GLN A 137 7.84 13.75 5.46
C GLN A 137 8.58 13.11 6.63
N THR A 138 9.78 13.60 6.91
CA THR A 138 10.67 13.14 7.99
C THR A 138 11.20 11.72 7.80
N ASN A 139 12.07 11.31 8.71
CA ASN A 139 12.69 9.98 8.75
C ASN A 139 12.56 9.34 10.14
N HIS A 140 11.69 9.89 11.00
CA HIS A 140 11.63 9.52 12.41
C HIS A 140 11.24 8.04 12.61
N ASP A 141 10.27 7.55 11.85
CA ASP A 141 9.84 6.16 11.96
C ASP A 141 10.90 5.20 11.41
N ALA A 142 11.55 5.53 10.29
CA ALA A 142 12.70 4.78 9.79
C ALA A 142 13.89 4.74 10.79
N GLU A 143 14.17 5.84 11.49
CA GLU A 143 15.19 5.88 12.56
C GLU A 143 14.82 4.98 13.75
N ARG A 144 13.56 5.01 14.19
CA ARG A 144 13.06 4.13 15.25
C ARG A 144 13.17 2.65 14.87
N ILE A 145 12.87 2.33 13.62
CA ILE A 145 13.00 0.97 13.09
C ILE A 145 14.48 0.56 13.01
N ARG A 146 15.37 1.42 12.48
CA ARG A 146 16.81 1.13 12.44
C ARG A 146 17.41 0.92 13.82
N ALA A 147 16.89 1.59 14.85
CA ALA A 147 17.31 1.38 16.24
C ALA A 147 17.05 -0.05 16.76
N THR A 148 16.19 -0.85 16.11
CA THR A 148 16.01 -2.28 16.44
C THR A 148 17.11 -3.17 15.84
N GLY A 149 18.06 -2.60 15.09
CA GLY A 149 19.12 -3.33 14.37
C GLY A 149 18.68 -3.91 13.02
N VAL A 150 17.43 -3.69 12.60
CA VAL A 150 16.89 -4.17 11.32
C VAL A 150 17.09 -3.10 10.24
N PRO A 151 17.55 -3.47 9.03
CA PRO A 151 17.67 -2.51 7.93
C PRO A 151 16.30 -1.95 7.55
N ALA A 152 16.19 -0.62 7.53
CA ALA A 152 15.00 0.09 7.08
C ALA A 152 15.36 1.15 6.05
N LEU A 153 14.58 1.20 4.97
CA LEU A 153 14.71 2.14 3.88
C LEU A 153 13.50 3.09 3.87
N GLN A 154 13.77 4.39 3.95
CA GLN A 154 12.77 5.45 3.95
C GLN A 154 12.32 5.80 2.54
N ILE A 155 11.00 5.87 2.34
CA ILE A 155 10.34 6.50 1.20
C ILE A 155 9.61 7.74 1.71
N ASN A 156 10.04 8.93 1.27
CA ASN A 156 9.27 10.15 1.47
C ASN A 156 8.35 10.36 0.28
N THR A 157 7.04 10.28 0.50
CA THR A 157 6.03 10.40 -0.57
C THR A 157 5.72 11.85 -0.93
N GLY A 158 6.23 12.83 -0.16
CA GLY A 158 5.94 14.24 -0.36
C GLY A 158 4.49 14.53 0.00
N LYS A 159 3.67 14.81 -1.02
CA LYS A 159 2.21 14.99 -0.90
C LYS A 159 1.41 13.72 -1.19
N GLY A 160 2.10 12.61 -1.48
CA GLY A 160 1.46 11.31 -1.67
C GLY A 160 0.69 10.87 -0.41
N CYS A 161 -0.43 10.18 -0.59
CA CYS A 161 -1.25 9.65 0.51
C CYS A 161 -1.12 8.13 0.68
N HIS A 162 -0.22 7.50 -0.09
CA HIS A 162 0.01 6.06 -0.16
C HIS A 162 1.37 5.79 -0.80
N LEU A 163 1.90 4.59 -0.57
CA LEU A 163 2.93 3.98 -1.42
C LEU A 163 2.29 3.31 -2.63
N ASP A 164 2.98 3.33 -3.76
CA ASP A 164 2.65 2.54 -4.96
C ASP A 164 3.69 1.44 -5.21
N ALA A 165 3.39 0.49 -6.10
CA ALA A 165 4.30 -0.62 -6.39
C ALA A 165 5.62 -0.16 -7.03
N HIS A 166 5.62 0.95 -7.77
CA HIS A 166 6.82 1.47 -8.41
C HIS A 166 7.81 2.02 -7.36
N MET A 167 7.31 2.73 -6.35
CA MET A 167 8.10 3.21 -5.21
C MET A 167 8.73 2.04 -4.45
N VAL A 168 7.94 1.00 -4.18
CA VAL A 168 8.45 -0.23 -3.53
C VAL A 168 9.49 -0.92 -4.40
N GLY A 169 9.25 -1.05 -5.71
CA GLY A 169 10.20 -1.65 -6.65
C GLY A 169 11.56 -0.95 -6.64
N HIS A 170 11.57 0.39 -6.68
CA HIS A 170 12.80 1.17 -6.57
C HIS A 170 13.50 1.01 -5.21
N ALA A 171 12.76 0.94 -4.11
CA ALA A 171 13.35 0.67 -2.80
C ALA A 171 14.06 -0.69 -2.76
N LEU A 172 13.50 -1.71 -3.41
CA LEU A 172 14.08 -3.06 -3.49
C LEU A 172 15.41 -3.11 -4.26
N GLU A 173 15.71 -2.14 -5.13
CA GLU A 173 16.99 -2.06 -5.82
C GLU A 173 18.16 -1.80 -4.85
N SER A 174 17.88 -1.11 -3.74
CA SER A 174 18.88 -0.75 -2.72
C SER A 174 18.76 -1.58 -1.45
N LEU A 175 17.62 -2.23 -1.21
CA LEU A 175 17.37 -3.04 -0.02
C LEU A 175 17.78 -4.49 -0.23
N SER A 176 18.88 -4.90 0.42
CA SER A 176 19.29 -6.30 0.44
C SER A 176 18.51 -7.07 1.50
N LEU A 177 17.78 -8.10 1.07
CA LEU A 177 17.12 -9.08 1.95
C LEU A 177 17.44 -10.49 1.46
N ALA A 178 17.92 -11.33 2.37
CA ALA A 178 18.25 -12.73 2.08
C ALA A 178 16.99 -13.57 1.83
N ASN A 179 17.16 -14.69 1.12
CA ASN A 179 16.07 -15.59 0.77
C ASN A 179 15.37 -16.13 2.03
N GLY A 180 14.06 -16.38 1.92
CA GLY A 180 13.25 -16.85 3.05
C GLY A 180 13.05 -15.79 4.14
N GLY A 181 13.30 -14.51 3.84
CA GLY A 181 13.17 -13.39 4.77
C GLY A 181 11.75 -12.85 4.91
N LEU A 182 11.58 -11.91 5.85
CA LEU A 182 10.35 -11.12 6.01
C LEU A 182 10.63 -9.66 5.64
N LEU A 183 9.78 -9.11 4.78
CA LEU A 183 9.77 -7.70 4.44
C LEU A 183 8.48 -7.06 4.98
N PHE A 184 8.62 -6.06 5.84
CA PHE A 184 7.50 -5.20 6.19
C PHE A 184 7.54 -3.94 5.33
N ILE A 185 6.39 -3.57 4.78
CA ILE A 185 6.18 -2.30 4.09
C ILE A 185 5.23 -1.51 4.99
N GLU A 186 5.75 -0.55 5.77
CA GLU A 186 4.93 0.35 6.55
C GLU A 186 4.41 1.47 5.63
N ASN A 187 3.11 1.44 5.32
CA ASN A 187 2.50 2.41 4.42
C ASN A 187 2.16 3.72 5.15
N VAL A 188 1.86 4.76 4.36
CA VAL A 188 1.39 6.04 4.89
C VAL A 188 0.12 5.82 5.72
N GLY A 189 -0.02 6.55 6.83
CA GLY A 189 -1.22 6.51 7.68
C GLY A 189 -2.47 7.00 6.94
N ASN A 190 -3.16 6.10 6.24
CA ASN A 190 -4.39 6.37 5.50
C ASN A 190 -5.19 5.08 5.27
N LEU A 191 -6.51 5.12 5.52
CA LEU A 191 -7.44 4.01 5.26
C LEU A 191 -8.22 4.14 3.94
N VAL A 192 -7.91 5.14 3.10
CA VAL A 192 -8.60 5.40 1.83
C VAL A 192 -7.69 5.04 0.65
N CYS A 193 -6.68 5.86 0.36
CA CYS A 193 -5.85 5.70 -0.84
C CYS A 193 -5.18 4.30 -0.93
N PRO A 194 -4.55 3.76 0.14
CA PRO A 194 -3.78 2.52 0.00
C PRO A 194 -4.63 1.27 -0.27
N ALA A 195 -5.97 1.36 -0.19
CA ALA A 195 -6.85 0.25 -0.49
C ALA A 195 -6.80 -0.16 -1.98
N ALA A 196 -6.64 0.83 -2.87
CA ALA A 196 -6.66 0.61 -4.33
C ALA A 196 -5.30 0.21 -4.92
N PHE A 197 -4.21 0.32 -4.15
CA PHE A 197 -2.85 0.11 -4.65
C PHE A 197 -2.26 -1.20 -4.12
N ASP A 198 -2.13 -2.16 -5.02
CA ASP A 198 -1.35 -3.39 -4.84
C ASP A 198 0.14 -3.04 -4.92
N LEU A 199 0.96 -3.48 -3.96
CA LEU A 199 2.41 -3.27 -3.94
C LEU A 199 3.18 -4.53 -4.38
N GLY A 200 2.48 -5.64 -4.62
CA GLY A 200 3.04 -6.97 -4.83
C GLY A 200 3.19 -7.76 -3.53
N GLU A 201 2.66 -7.26 -2.41
CA GLU A 201 2.69 -7.93 -1.11
C GLU A 201 1.98 -9.29 -1.13
N ALA A 202 2.36 -10.17 -0.20
CA ALA A 202 1.65 -11.42 0.03
C ALA A 202 0.37 -11.19 0.85
N HIS A 203 0.43 -10.29 1.84
CA HIS A 203 -0.73 -9.91 2.63
C HIS A 203 -0.78 -8.41 2.91
N LYS A 204 -1.98 -7.85 2.78
CA LYS A 204 -2.31 -6.52 3.29
C LYS A 204 -2.85 -6.65 4.71
N VAL A 205 -2.20 -5.99 5.66
CA VAL A 205 -2.49 -6.06 7.10
C VAL A 205 -3.05 -4.72 7.55
N VAL A 206 -4.35 -4.68 7.84
CA VAL A 206 -4.99 -3.47 8.37
C VAL A 206 -4.84 -3.43 9.89
N ILE A 207 -4.32 -2.33 10.43
CA ILE A 207 -4.19 -2.10 11.86
C ILE A 207 -5.23 -1.07 12.27
N LEU A 208 -6.16 -1.50 13.13
CA LEU A 208 -7.22 -0.65 13.68
C LEU A 208 -6.99 -0.53 15.19
N SER A 209 -6.87 0.68 15.72
CA SER A 209 -6.79 0.88 17.16
C SER A 209 -8.17 1.02 17.80
N VAL A 210 -8.34 0.45 19.00
CA VAL A 210 -9.57 0.63 19.81
C VAL A 210 -9.90 2.09 20.14
N THR A 211 -8.94 3.02 19.98
CA THR A 211 -9.16 4.47 20.16
C THR A 211 -9.87 5.12 18.97
N GLU A 212 -10.06 4.41 17.87
CA GLU A 212 -10.62 4.97 16.63
C GLU A 212 -12.14 4.78 16.52
N GLY A 213 -12.74 3.90 17.33
CA GLY A 213 -14.15 3.56 17.29
C GLY A 213 -14.47 2.34 16.40
N GLU A 214 -15.47 1.58 16.80
CA GLU A 214 -15.82 0.27 16.26
C GLU A 214 -16.36 0.31 14.82
N ASP A 215 -16.88 1.45 14.37
CA ASP A 215 -17.55 1.61 13.06
C ASP A 215 -16.60 1.82 11.87
N LYS A 216 -15.28 1.82 12.11
CA LYS A 216 -14.26 2.02 11.07
C LYS A 216 -14.36 1.05 9.89
N PRO A 217 -14.63 -0.26 10.07
CA PRO A 217 -14.78 -1.15 8.94
C PRO A 217 -15.88 -0.74 7.97
N LEU A 218 -17.01 -0.24 8.47
CA LEU A 218 -18.11 0.23 7.61
C LEU A 218 -17.83 1.58 6.97
N LYS A 219 -17.03 2.43 7.62
CA LYS A 219 -16.65 3.75 7.10
C LYS A 219 -15.58 3.69 6.01
N TYR A 220 -14.72 2.66 6.04
CA TYR A 220 -13.62 2.49 5.10
C TYR A 220 -13.68 1.09 4.43
N PRO A 221 -14.81 0.72 3.82
CA PRO A 221 -15.07 -0.67 3.43
C PRO A 221 -14.03 -1.21 2.44
N ASP A 222 -13.54 -0.41 1.50
CA ASP A 222 -12.56 -0.86 0.51
C ASP A 222 -11.25 -1.34 1.16
N MET A 223 -10.80 -0.67 2.23
CA MET A 223 -9.59 -1.07 2.95
C MET A 223 -9.76 -2.39 3.68
N PHE A 224 -10.87 -2.57 4.38
CA PHE A 224 -11.15 -3.80 5.13
C PHE A 224 -11.52 -4.96 4.18
N HIS A 225 -12.07 -4.65 3.01
CA HIS A 225 -12.28 -5.62 1.93
C HIS A 225 -10.95 -6.12 1.36
N ALA A 226 -9.99 -5.22 1.13
CA ALA A 226 -8.69 -5.55 0.55
C ALA A 226 -7.71 -6.21 1.53
N ALA A 227 -7.96 -6.16 2.85
CA ALA A 227 -7.07 -6.72 3.86
C ALA A 227 -7.36 -8.20 4.15
N ASP A 228 -6.30 -9.01 4.25
CA ASP A 228 -6.42 -10.42 4.64
C ASP A 228 -6.58 -10.59 6.16
N ILE A 229 -5.98 -9.67 6.90
CA ILE A 229 -5.93 -9.70 8.36
C ILE A 229 -6.08 -8.29 8.95
N MET A 230 -6.93 -8.20 9.98
CA MET A 230 -7.07 -7.05 10.85
C MET A 230 -6.36 -7.31 12.18
N LEU A 231 -5.47 -6.40 12.57
CA LEU A 231 -4.93 -6.33 13.92
C LEU A 231 -5.70 -5.25 14.69
N LEU A 232 -6.55 -5.67 15.63
CA LEU A 232 -7.18 -4.77 16.58
C LEU A 232 -6.16 -4.41 17.67
N ASN A 233 -5.57 -3.23 17.58
CA ASN A 233 -4.44 -2.80 18.38
C ASN A 233 -4.83 -1.93 19.59
N LYS A 234 -3.93 -1.86 20.56
CA LYS A 234 -4.05 -1.13 21.84
C LYS A 234 -5.17 -1.69 22.74
N VAL A 235 -5.37 -3.01 22.72
CA VAL A 235 -6.41 -3.67 23.52
C VAL A 235 -6.21 -3.51 25.03
N ASP A 236 -4.99 -3.17 25.46
CA ASP A 236 -4.67 -2.74 26.82
C ASP A 236 -5.48 -1.50 27.28
N LEU A 237 -6.01 -0.72 26.34
CA LEU A 237 -6.83 0.46 26.63
C LEU A 237 -8.32 0.16 26.78
N LEU A 238 -8.79 -1.06 26.47
CA LEU A 238 -10.21 -1.43 26.55
C LEU A 238 -10.84 -1.13 27.93
N PRO A 239 -10.17 -1.33 29.08
CA PRO A 239 -10.74 -0.99 30.39
C PRO A 239 -11.07 0.51 30.57
N TYR A 240 -10.50 1.39 29.74
CA TYR A 240 -10.66 2.84 29.82
C TYR A 240 -11.55 3.42 28.71
N LEU A 241 -12.00 2.58 27.77
CA LEU A 241 -12.74 3.00 26.59
C LEU A 241 -14.12 2.37 26.55
N LYS A 242 -15.09 3.10 26.00
CA LYS A 242 -16.37 2.53 25.57
C LYS A 242 -16.21 2.03 24.14
N PHE A 243 -15.70 0.83 23.98
CA PHE A 243 -15.50 0.19 22.68
C PHE A 243 -16.07 -1.22 22.71
N ASP A 244 -16.95 -1.54 21.76
CA ASP A 244 -17.50 -2.89 21.62
C ASP A 244 -16.66 -3.69 20.62
N VAL A 245 -15.82 -4.57 21.17
CA VAL A 245 -14.93 -5.44 20.38
C VAL A 245 -15.71 -6.35 19.45
N GLN A 246 -16.79 -6.98 19.95
CA GLN A 246 -17.56 -7.93 19.15
C GLN A 246 -18.24 -7.21 17.98
N GLN A 247 -18.81 -6.04 18.24
CA GLN A 247 -19.44 -5.23 17.19
C GLN A 247 -18.43 -4.80 16.11
N CYS A 248 -17.22 -4.39 16.52
CA CYS A 248 -16.14 -4.07 15.57
C CYS A 248 -15.79 -5.27 14.68
N GLU A 249 -15.67 -6.46 15.26
CA GLU A 249 -15.39 -7.68 14.50
C GLU A 249 -16.52 -8.03 13.53
N ASP A 250 -17.76 -7.90 13.97
CA ASP A 250 -18.93 -8.18 13.14
C ASP A 250 -18.99 -7.21 11.96
N TYR A 251 -18.67 -5.92 12.16
CA TYR A 251 -18.54 -4.96 11.07
C TYR A 251 -17.41 -5.31 10.11
N ALA A 252 -16.25 -5.73 10.61
CA ALA A 252 -15.15 -6.18 9.76
C ALA A 252 -15.55 -7.40 8.91
N ARG A 253 -16.20 -8.41 9.53
CA ARG A 253 -16.67 -9.62 8.83
C ARG A 253 -17.82 -9.34 7.85
N ARG A 254 -18.65 -8.33 8.11
CA ARG A 254 -19.68 -7.89 7.15
C ARG A 254 -19.08 -7.33 5.86
N VAL A 255 -17.92 -6.68 5.95
CA VAL A 255 -17.20 -6.13 4.80
C VAL A 255 -16.34 -7.21 4.11
N ASN A 256 -15.66 -8.03 4.91
CA ASN A 256 -14.85 -9.15 4.45
C ASN A 256 -15.09 -10.40 5.31
N PRO A 257 -15.95 -11.33 4.88
CA PRO A 257 -16.27 -12.54 5.64
C PRO A 257 -15.07 -13.45 5.96
N ASN A 258 -13.97 -13.31 5.21
CA ASN A 258 -12.77 -14.13 5.35
C ASN A 258 -11.67 -13.45 6.17
N ILE A 259 -11.87 -12.20 6.62
CA ILE A 259 -10.83 -11.45 7.32
C ILE A 259 -10.42 -12.17 8.62
N LYS A 260 -9.12 -12.41 8.77
CA LYS A 260 -8.57 -12.88 10.05
C LYS A 260 -8.52 -11.70 11.01
N ILE A 261 -8.92 -11.90 12.27
CA ILE A 261 -8.84 -10.85 13.29
C ILE A 261 -7.96 -11.33 14.43
N LEU A 262 -6.98 -10.52 14.82
CA LEU A 262 -6.16 -10.72 16.02
C LEU A 262 -6.23 -9.49 16.90
N HIS A 263 -6.34 -9.71 18.20
CA HIS A 263 -6.25 -8.66 19.22
C HIS A 263 -4.81 -8.55 19.68
N VAL A 264 -4.27 -7.34 19.68
CA VAL A 264 -2.87 -7.10 20.00
C VAL A 264 -2.68 -5.82 20.83
N SER A 265 -1.64 -5.82 21.64
CA SER A 265 -1.11 -4.63 22.28
C SER A 265 0.40 -4.68 22.21
N ALA A 266 0.99 -3.78 21.41
CA ALA A 266 2.44 -3.61 21.39
C ALA A 266 2.98 -3.11 22.74
N THR A 267 2.15 -2.43 23.55
CA THR A 267 2.54 -1.84 24.83
C THR A 267 2.57 -2.87 25.96
N SER A 268 1.55 -3.72 26.08
CA SER A 268 1.49 -4.77 27.11
C SER A 268 2.09 -6.09 26.66
N GLY A 269 2.25 -6.30 25.34
CA GLY A 269 2.65 -7.56 24.73
C GLY A 269 1.50 -8.55 24.51
N GLU A 270 0.28 -8.22 24.93
CA GLU A 270 -0.91 -9.05 24.70
C GLU A 270 -1.08 -9.36 23.21
N GLY A 271 -1.35 -10.62 22.87
CA GLY A 271 -1.59 -11.08 21.51
C GLY A 271 -0.39 -11.08 20.55
N MET A 272 0.75 -10.51 20.95
CA MET A 272 1.94 -10.44 20.09
C MET A 272 2.46 -11.83 19.72
N GLU A 273 2.43 -12.80 20.63
CA GLU A 273 2.84 -14.18 20.31
C GLU A 273 1.95 -14.83 19.25
N THR A 274 0.64 -14.56 19.27
CA THR A 274 -0.29 -15.05 18.24
C THR A 274 -0.01 -14.41 16.89
N TRP A 275 0.29 -13.11 16.87
CA TRP A 275 0.72 -12.40 15.67
C TRP A 275 2.02 -12.97 15.09
N LEU A 276 3.05 -13.17 15.92
CA LEU A 276 4.32 -13.77 15.50
C LEU A 276 4.17 -15.20 15.00
N ALA A 277 3.33 -16.01 15.66
CA ALA A 277 3.04 -17.37 15.21
C ALA A 277 2.40 -17.38 13.83
N TRP A 278 1.44 -16.47 13.56
CA TRP A 278 0.84 -16.32 12.25
C TRP A 278 1.88 -15.94 11.18
N LEU A 279 2.75 -14.97 11.46
CA LEU A 279 3.85 -14.58 10.57
C LEU A 279 4.76 -15.78 10.21
N MET A 280 5.15 -16.56 11.22
CA MET A 280 6.01 -17.73 11.01
C MET A 280 5.31 -18.83 10.22
N GLN A 281 3.99 -19.01 10.41
CA GLN A 281 3.20 -19.96 9.63
C GLN A 281 3.16 -19.56 8.15
N GLN A 282 2.83 -18.30 7.83
CA GLN A 282 2.78 -17.83 6.44
C GLN A 282 4.14 -17.97 5.76
N ARG A 283 5.21 -17.54 6.45
CA ARG A 283 6.58 -17.65 5.94
C ARG A 283 6.97 -19.10 5.67
N SER A 284 6.70 -20.01 6.60
CA SER A 284 7.07 -21.42 6.48
C SER A 284 6.36 -22.07 5.29
N GLY A 285 5.08 -21.75 5.06
CA GLY A 285 4.34 -22.21 3.89
C GLY A 285 4.96 -21.74 2.58
N LEU A 286 5.34 -20.46 2.52
CA LEU A 286 5.97 -19.85 1.34
C LEU A 286 7.35 -20.46 1.05
N VAL A 287 8.18 -20.64 2.08
CA VAL A 287 9.50 -21.29 1.94
C VAL A 287 9.35 -22.74 1.49
N ALA A 288 8.40 -23.50 2.03
CA ALA A 288 8.15 -24.87 1.62
C ALA A 288 7.72 -24.98 0.15
N GLN A 289 6.84 -24.08 -0.32
CA GLN A 289 6.45 -24.02 -1.72
C GLN A 289 7.66 -23.73 -2.64
N HIS A 290 8.52 -22.80 -2.24
CA HIS A 290 9.71 -22.45 -3.01
C HIS A 290 10.73 -23.60 -3.07
N LEU A 291 10.95 -24.31 -1.95
CA LEU A 291 11.80 -25.50 -1.92
C LEU A 291 11.30 -26.57 -2.89
N ASN A 292 10.00 -26.87 -2.86
CA ASN A 292 9.39 -27.84 -3.76
C ASN A 292 9.57 -27.45 -5.24
N ALA A 293 9.42 -26.16 -5.57
CA ALA A 293 9.63 -25.67 -6.94
C ALA A 293 11.09 -25.83 -7.41
N LEU A 294 12.06 -25.52 -6.55
CA LEU A 294 13.48 -25.70 -6.84
C LEU A 294 13.83 -27.18 -7.03
N GLU A 295 13.29 -28.07 -6.20
CA GLU A 295 13.49 -29.52 -6.32
C GLU A 295 12.97 -30.05 -7.66
N GLN A 296 11.79 -29.58 -8.10
CA GLN A 296 11.24 -29.92 -9.42
C GLN A 296 12.13 -29.44 -10.56
N GLN A 297 12.68 -28.22 -10.47
CA GLN A 297 13.60 -27.69 -11.49
C GLN A 297 14.90 -28.50 -11.56
N VAL A 298 15.49 -28.83 -10.40
CA VAL A 298 16.68 -29.69 -10.33
C VAL A 298 16.40 -31.05 -10.95
N GLN A 299 15.23 -31.65 -10.68
CA GLN A 299 14.85 -32.94 -11.25
C GLN A 299 14.65 -32.87 -12.77
N ALA A 300 14.02 -31.81 -13.28
CA ALA A 300 13.84 -31.60 -14.71
C ALA A 300 15.18 -31.49 -15.45
N LEU A 301 16.14 -30.75 -14.89
CA LEU A 301 17.48 -30.63 -15.45
C LEU A 301 18.23 -31.98 -15.42
N ARG A 302 18.14 -32.73 -14.32
CA ARG A 302 18.73 -34.09 -14.25
C ARG A 302 18.19 -35.01 -15.34
N ASN A 303 16.88 -34.99 -15.59
CA ASN A 303 16.27 -35.81 -16.64
C ASN A 303 16.78 -35.39 -18.04
N SER A 304 17.06 -34.10 -18.26
CA SER A 304 17.58 -33.62 -19.54
C SER A 304 19.02 -34.06 -19.86
N LEU A 305 19.83 -34.40 -18.85
CA LEU A 305 21.18 -34.93 -19.03
C LEU A 305 21.20 -36.43 -19.38
N GLN A 306 20.07 -37.12 -19.23
CA GLN A 306 19.93 -38.55 -19.53
C GLN A 306 19.38 -38.82 -20.95
N LEU A 307 19.12 -37.76 -21.72
CA LEU A 307 18.72 -37.79 -23.13
C LEU A 307 19.93 -37.52 -24.04
#